data_AF-A0AAE6YIR7-F1
#
_entry.id   AF-A0AAE6YIR7-F1
#
_cell.length_a   1.000
_cell.length_b   1.000
_cell.length_c   1.000
_cell.angle_alpha   90.00
_cell.angle_beta   90.00
_cell.angle_gamma   90.00
#
_symmetry.space_group_name_H-M   'P 1'
#
loop_
_entity.id
_entity.type
_entity.pdbx_description
1 polymer ?
#
loop_
_entity_poly.entity_id
_entity_poly.type
_entity_poly.pdbx_seq_one_letter_code
_entity_poly.pdbx_strand_id
1 'polypeptide(L)'
;MDINVTLIGQMITFAIFVVFTMKFVWPPLRRALEERREKIANGLASADRASRELEVAKRQSAEILREAKAKATEVVENAYVRAHKVDEQAKEEAIAVADKIKSMAMAEIEQEKIKAREELKQELVSLAIAGASKIISAKVDEQTSNDLLKDFVAKI
;
A
#
# COMPACT_ATOMS: atom_id res chain seq x y z
N MET A 1 -109.32 19.77 -6.23
CA MET A 1 -108.77 18.44 -6.55
C MET A 1 -108.60 17.75 -5.21
N ASP A 2 -109.55 16.88 -4.87
CA ASP A 2 -109.65 16.32 -3.53
C ASP A 2 -108.40 15.51 -3.17
N ILE A 3 -107.97 15.65 -1.91
CA ILE A 3 -106.93 14.79 -1.33
C ILE A 3 -107.52 13.38 -1.26
N ASN A 4 -107.28 12.61 -2.32
CA ASN A 4 -107.67 11.20 -2.39
C ASN A 4 -106.65 10.34 -1.66
N VAL A 5 -107.09 9.19 -1.16
CA VAL A 5 -106.26 8.16 -0.51
C VAL A 5 -105.02 7.77 -1.35
N THR A 6 -105.12 7.91 -2.67
CA THR A 6 -104.02 7.71 -3.62
C THR A 6 -102.85 8.68 -3.42
N LEU A 7 -103.10 9.95 -3.06
CA LEU A 7 -102.06 10.94 -2.79
C LEU A 7 -101.27 10.58 -1.52
N ILE A 8 -101.95 10.13 -0.47
CA ILE A 8 -101.32 9.68 0.78
C ILE A 8 -100.48 8.41 0.53
N GLY A 9 -101.02 7.46 -0.23
CA GLY A 9 -100.27 6.26 -0.64
C GLY A 9 -99.03 6.58 -1.48
N GLN A 10 -99.11 7.56 -2.39
CA GLN A 10 -97.97 8.03 -3.19
C GLN A 10 -96.91 8.72 -2.32
N MET A 11 -97.30 9.52 -1.33
CA MET A 11 -96.36 10.13 -0.37
C MET A 11 -95.64 9.09 0.49
N ILE A 12 -96.34 8.08 0.99
CA ILE A 12 -95.73 6.98 1.77
C ILE A 12 -94.75 6.19 0.91
N THR A 13 -95.14 5.87 -0.33
CA THR A 13 -94.28 5.15 -1.28
C THR A 13 -93.03 5.96 -1.63
N PHE A 14 -93.18 7.27 -1.86
CA PHE A 14 -92.06 8.18 -2.09
C PHE A 14 -91.14 8.27 -0.87
N ALA A 15 -91.69 8.37 0.34
CA ALA A 15 -90.90 8.41 1.57
C ALA A 15 -90.09 7.12 1.78
N ILE A 16 -90.69 5.95 1.55
CA ILE A 16 -89.98 4.66 1.61
C ILE A 16 -88.87 4.60 0.55
N PHE A 17 -89.12 5.08 -0.67
CA PHE A 17 -88.11 5.13 -1.73
C PHE A 17 -86.94 6.07 -1.39
N VAL A 18 -87.21 7.23 -0.79
CA VAL A 18 -86.16 8.16 -0.33
C VAL A 18 -85.32 7.52 0.78
N VAL A 19 -85.95 6.84 1.75
CA VAL A 19 -85.22 6.13 2.81
C VAL A 19 -84.37 4.98 2.25
N PHE A 20 -84.92 4.23 1.28
CA PHE A 20 -84.19 3.15 0.62
C PHE A 20 -82.98 3.68 -0.16
N THR A 21 -83.14 4.75 -0.95
CA THR A 21 -82.03 5.35 -1.71
C THR A 21 -80.98 5.99 -0.80
N MET A 22 -81.38 6.67 0.28
CA MET A 22 -80.47 7.18 1.32
C MET A 22 -79.66 6.08 2.00
N LYS A 23 -80.28 4.91 2.27
CA LYS A 23 -79.63 3.82 3.01
C LYS A 23 -78.82 2.87 2.13
N PHE A 24 -79.23 2.64 0.88
CA PHE A 24 -78.61 1.63 0.02
C PHE A 24 -77.81 2.21 -1.15
N VAL A 25 -78.17 3.37 -1.71
CA VAL A 25 -77.52 3.92 -2.91
C VAL A 25 -76.46 4.98 -2.56
N TRP A 26 -76.77 5.85 -1.61
CA TRP A 26 -75.85 6.91 -1.19
C TRP A 26 -74.54 6.41 -0.53
N PRO A 27 -74.54 5.36 0.32
CA PRO A 27 -73.31 4.90 0.96
C PRO A 27 -72.28 4.29 -0.02
N PRO A 28 -72.66 3.40 -0.96
CA PRO A 28 -71.72 2.91 -1.99
C PRO A 28 -71.16 4.02 -2.86
N LEU A 29 -71.99 5.00 -3.25
CA LEU A 29 -71.55 6.12 -4.09
C LEU A 29 -70.51 7.00 -3.39
N ARG A 30 -70.76 7.37 -2.11
CA ARG A 30 -69.79 8.13 -1.32
C ARG A 30 -68.52 7.34 -1.08
N ARG A 31 -68.62 6.04 -0.80
CA ARG A 31 -67.46 5.17 -0.60
C ARG A 31 -66.58 5.09 -1.85
N ALA A 32 -67.17 4.96 -3.03
CA ALA A 32 -66.43 4.93 -4.30
C ALA A 32 -65.74 6.27 -4.62
N LEU A 33 -66.38 7.40 -4.27
CA LEU A 33 -65.79 8.73 -4.40
C LEU A 33 -64.63 8.94 -3.42
N GLU A 34 -64.80 8.52 -2.17
CA GLU A 34 -63.77 8.65 -1.14
C GLU A 34 -62.56 7.77 -1.46
N GLU A 35 -62.77 6.52 -1.89
CA GLU A 35 -61.70 5.62 -2.30
C GLU A 35 -60.89 6.19 -3.48
N ARG A 36 -61.55 6.85 -4.44
CA ARG A 36 -60.86 7.55 -5.53
C ARG A 36 -60.05 8.74 -5.03
N ARG A 37 -60.63 9.55 -4.15
CA ARG A 37 -59.93 10.71 -3.56
C ARG A 37 -58.71 10.26 -2.76
N GLU A 38 -58.87 9.24 -1.93
CA GLU A 38 -57.80 8.67 -1.12
C GLU A 38 -56.69 8.09 -1.98
N LYS A 39 -57.02 7.32 -3.04
CA LYS A 39 -56.01 6.80 -3.98
C LYS A 39 -55.22 7.91 -4.67
N ILE A 40 -55.88 8.98 -5.09
CA ILE A 40 -55.22 10.13 -5.73
C ILE A 40 -54.32 10.87 -4.72
N ALA A 41 -54.83 11.13 -3.52
CA ALA A 41 -54.07 11.81 -2.47
C ALA A 41 -52.83 10.99 -2.05
N ASN A 42 -53.00 9.69 -1.84
CA ASN A 42 -51.91 8.78 -1.50
C ASN A 42 -50.90 8.63 -2.64
N GLY A 43 -51.38 8.58 -3.90
CA GLY A 43 -50.52 8.55 -5.07
C GLY A 43 -49.66 9.81 -5.20
N LEU A 44 -50.29 10.98 -5.06
CA LEU A 44 -49.59 12.27 -5.14
C LEU A 44 -48.59 12.45 -3.99
N ALA A 45 -48.99 12.13 -2.76
CA ALA A 45 -48.11 12.19 -1.59
C ALA A 45 -46.91 11.23 -1.72
N SER A 46 -47.14 10.03 -2.27
CA SER A 46 -46.06 9.06 -2.51
C SER A 46 -45.13 9.49 -3.63
N ALA A 47 -45.64 10.12 -4.69
CA ALA A 47 -44.83 10.69 -5.75
C ALA A 47 -43.94 11.85 -5.25
N ASP A 48 -44.48 12.75 -4.43
CA ASP A 48 -43.71 13.84 -3.83
C ASP A 48 -42.60 13.31 -2.91
N ARG A 49 -42.93 12.33 -2.04
CA ARG A 49 -41.94 11.66 -1.20
C ARG A 49 -40.85 10.97 -2.02
N ALA A 50 -41.22 10.18 -3.03
CA ALA A 50 -40.27 9.51 -3.90
C ALA A 50 -39.36 10.51 -4.63
N SER A 51 -39.90 11.65 -5.08
CA SER A 51 -39.10 12.69 -5.72
C SER A 51 -38.10 13.32 -4.76
N ARG A 52 -38.50 13.62 -3.52
CA ARG A 52 -37.61 14.15 -2.48
C ARG A 52 -36.55 13.14 -2.08
N GLU A 53 -36.92 11.88 -1.86
CA GLU A 53 -36.00 10.80 -1.54
C GLU A 53 -34.99 10.59 -2.67
N LEU A 54 -35.42 10.65 -3.92
CA LEU A 54 -34.54 10.59 -5.09
C LEU A 54 -33.54 11.75 -5.10
N GLU A 55 -33.99 12.98 -4.81
CA GLU A 55 -33.11 14.13 -4.75
C GLU A 55 -32.08 14.00 -3.62
N VAL A 56 -32.51 13.57 -2.43
CA VAL A 56 -31.62 13.31 -1.29
C VAL A 56 -30.61 12.22 -1.63
N ALA A 57 -31.06 11.09 -2.18
CA ALA A 57 -30.19 9.99 -2.58
C ALA A 57 -29.17 10.41 -3.65
N LYS A 58 -29.58 11.24 -4.63
CA LYS A 58 -28.66 11.81 -5.63
C LYS A 58 -27.61 12.71 -4.99
N ARG A 59 -28.01 13.59 -4.06
CA ARG A 59 -27.07 14.46 -3.33
C ARG A 59 -26.09 13.64 -2.50
N GLN A 60 -26.57 12.64 -1.76
CA GLN A 60 -25.74 11.72 -0.98
C GLN A 60 -24.77 10.93 -1.86
N SER A 61 -25.25 10.40 -2.99
CA SER A 61 -24.39 9.68 -3.94
C SER A 61 -23.30 10.58 -4.53
N ALA A 62 -23.64 11.83 -4.87
CA ALA A 62 -22.66 12.79 -5.36
C ALA A 62 -21.60 13.12 -4.30
N GLU A 63 -22.01 13.27 -3.04
CA GLU A 63 -21.10 13.54 -1.93
C GLU A 63 -20.19 12.34 -1.64
N ILE A 64 -20.75 11.13 -1.59
CA ILE A 64 -19.96 9.89 -1.44
C ILE A 64 -18.94 9.77 -2.57
N LEU A 65 -19.31 10.07 -3.81
CA LEU A 65 -18.39 10.03 -4.94
C LEU A 65 -17.28 11.09 -4.81
N ARG A 66 -17.62 12.29 -4.33
CA ARG A 66 -16.64 13.36 -4.08
C ARG A 66 -15.66 12.97 -2.99
N GLU A 67 -16.15 12.46 -1.87
CA GLU A 67 -15.31 11.96 -0.76
C GLU A 67 -14.44 10.78 -1.19
N ALA A 68 -14.99 9.83 -1.96
CA ALA A 68 -14.24 8.69 -2.46
C ALA A 68 -13.10 9.13 -3.38
N LYS A 69 -13.34 10.12 -4.25
CA LYS A 69 -12.27 10.71 -5.09
C LYS A 69 -11.21 11.41 -4.25
N ALA A 70 -11.61 12.18 -3.24
CA ALA A 70 -10.67 12.85 -2.34
C ALA A 70 -9.78 11.84 -1.59
N LYS A 71 -10.38 10.78 -1.02
CA LYS A 71 -9.67 9.69 -0.36
C LYS A 71 -8.75 8.94 -1.33
N ALA A 72 -9.19 8.71 -2.57
CA ALA A 72 -8.35 8.06 -3.57
C ALA A 72 -7.09 8.89 -3.88
N THR A 73 -7.24 10.21 -4.06
CA THR A 73 -6.09 11.12 -4.25
C THR A 73 -5.16 11.10 -3.03
N GLU A 74 -5.72 11.16 -1.82
CA GLU A 74 -4.95 11.10 -0.57
C GLU A 74 -4.16 9.78 -0.44
N VAL A 75 -4.77 8.65 -0.80
CA VAL A 75 -4.08 7.35 -0.78
C VAL A 75 -2.93 7.32 -1.77
N VAL A 76 -3.12 7.85 -2.98
CA VAL A 76 -2.06 7.93 -4.00
C VAL A 76 -0.92 8.84 -3.54
N GLU A 77 -1.23 10.01 -2.99
CA GLU A 77 -0.23 10.93 -2.46
C GLU A 77 0.57 10.31 -1.32
N ASN A 78 -0.10 9.67 -0.36
CA ASN A 78 0.56 8.96 0.74
C ASN A 78 1.44 7.80 0.23
N ALA A 79 1.02 7.10 -0.83
CA ALA A 79 1.82 6.06 -1.45
C ALA A 79 3.10 6.64 -2.09
N TYR A 80 3.02 7.79 -2.78
CA TYR A 80 4.19 8.48 -3.33
C TYR A 80 5.15 8.94 -2.24
N VAL A 81 4.65 9.58 -1.17
CA VAL A 81 5.48 10.02 -0.04
C VAL A 81 6.19 8.82 0.61
N ARG A 82 5.46 7.71 0.82
CA ARG A 82 6.06 6.49 1.38
C ARG A 82 7.09 5.87 0.45
N ALA A 83 6.83 5.83 -0.85
CA ALA A 83 7.77 5.31 -1.83
C ALA A 83 9.07 6.13 -1.84
N HIS A 84 8.97 7.47 -1.83
CA HIS A 84 10.13 8.35 -1.76
C HIS A 84 10.94 8.11 -0.48
N LYS A 85 10.26 8.01 0.67
CA LYS A 85 10.91 7.72 1.95
C LYS A 85 11.66 6.38 1.93
N VAL A 86 11.06 5.34 1.34
CA VAL A 86 11.71 4.03 1.20
C VAL A 86 12.92 4.11 0.28
N ASP A 87 12.84 4.86 -0.81
CA ASP A 87 13.97 5.06 -1.73
C ASP A 87 15.12 5.84 -1.06
N GLU A 88 14.82 6.89 -0.29
CA GLU A 88 15.82 7.61 0.50
C GLU A 88 16.48 6.72 1.55
N GLN A 89 15.68 5.96 2.32
CA GLN A 89 16.20 5.01 3.30
C GLN A 89 17.08 3.94 2.66
N ALA A 90 16.65 3.37 1.52
CA ALA A 90 17.44 2.38 0.79
C ALA A 90 18.77 2.96 0.28
N LYS A 91 18.79 4.23 -0.16
CA LYS A 91 20.01 4.93 -0.57
C LYS A 91 20.96 5.15 0.61
N GLU A 92 20.45 5.61 1.75
CA GLU A 92 21.25 5.78 2.97
C GLU A 92 21.85 4.45 3.45
N GLU A 93 21.05 3.40 3.48
CA GLU A 93 21.51 2.04 3.82
C GLU A 93 22.56 1.55 2.83
N ALA A 94 22.37 1.77 1.52
CA ALA A 94 23.34 1.38 0.50
C ALA A 94 24.69 2.11 0.67
N ILE A 95 24.66 3.41 1.00
CA ILE A 95 25.88 4.19 1.29
C ILE A 95 26.57 3.63 2.54
N ALA A 96 25.83 3.38 3.62
CA ALA A 96 26.37 2.83 4.84
C ALA A 96 27.02 1.44 4.63
N VAL A 97 26.38 0.58 3.83
CA VAL A 97 26.93 -0.73 3.46
C VAL A 97 28.18 -0.57 2.59
N ALA A 98 28.16 0.35 1.60
CA ALA A 98 29.32 0.61 0.75
C ALA A 98 30.53 1.10 1.55
N ASP A 99 30.32 2.01 2.51
CA ASP A 99 31.40 2.51 3.38
C ASP A 99 31.92 1.42 4.32
N LYS A 100 31.04 0.56 4.83
CA LYS A 100 31.45 -0.63 5.60
C LYS A 100 32.32 -1.58 4.77
N ILE A 101 31.93 -1.86 3.53
CA ILE A 101 32.71 -2.71 2.62
C ILE A 101 34.07 -2.09 2.33
N LYS A 102 34.14 -0.77 2.06
CA LYS A 102 35.41 -0.07 1.86
C LYS A 102 36.31 -0.15 3.08
N SER A 103 35.76 0.06 4.27
CA SER A 103 36.52 -0.03 5.52
C SER A 103 37.08 -1.45 5.73
N MET A 104 36.27 -2.48 5.50
CA MET A 104 36.70 -3.87 5.56
C MET A 104 37.80 -4.18 4.54
N ALA A 105 37.64 -3.73 3.29
CA ALA A 105 38.65 -3.91 2.24
C ALA A 105 39.97 -3.20 2.57
N MET A 106 39.92 -1.99 3.15
CA MET A 106 41.13 -1.29 3.60
C MET A 106 41.83 -2.04 4.74
N ALA A 107 41.07 -2.61 5.68
CA ALA A 107 41.62 -3.42 6.76
C ALA A 107 42.28 -4.71 6.22
N GLU A 108 41.64 -5.37 5.26
CA GLU A 108 42.17 -6.57 4.60
C GLU A 108 43.45 -6.26 3.80
N ILE A 109 43.47 -5.15 3.05
CA ILE A 109 44.67 -4.67 2.35
C ILE A 109 45.82 -4.41 3.33
N GLU A 110 45.55 -3.82 4.50
CA GLU A 110 46.61 -3.56 5.48
C GLU A 110 47.15 -4.85 6.09
N GLN A 111 46.29 -5.83 6.38
CA GLN A 111 46.73 -7.16 6.80
C GLN A 111 47.58 -7.84 5.71
N GLU A 112 47.18 -7.74 4.45
CA GLU A 112 47.90 -8.36 3.34
C GLU A 112 49.26 -7.70 3.09
N LYS A 113 49.38 -6.37 3.26
CA LYS A 113 50.68 -5.68 3.24
C LYS A 113 51.61 -6.17 4.35
N ILE A 114 51.07 -6.43 5.55
CA ILE A 114 51.88 -6.94 6.67
C ILE A 114 52.40 -8.34 6.34
N LYS A 115 51.54 -9.22 5.81
CA LYS A 115 51.96 -10.56 5.36
C LYS A 115 53.01 -10.48 4.25
N ALA A 116 52.78 -9.69 3.21
CA ALA A 116 53.72 -9.52 2.11
C ALA A 116 55.09 -8.96 2.58
N ARG A 117 55.09 -8.06 3.56
CA ARG A 117 56.34 -7.57 4.18
C ARG A 117 57.08 -8.67 4.93
N GLU A 118 56.35 -9.55 5.61
CA GLU A 118 56.96 -10.66 6.35
C GLU A 118 57.52 -11.72 5.39
N GLU A 119 56.81 -12.05 4.32
CA GLU A 119 57.30 -12.91 3.23
C GLU A 119 58.56 -12.33 2.58
N LEU A 120 58.56 -11.03 2.23
CA LEU A 120 59.73 -10.34 1.69
C LEU A 120 60.93 -10.36 2.63
N LYS A 121 60.73 -10.28 3.94
CA LYS A 121 61.83 -10.43 4.92
C LYS A 121 62.40 -11.83 4.90
N GLN A 122 61.57 -12.87 4.82
CA GLN A 122 62.05 -14.25 4.72
C GLN A 122 62.85 -14.48 3.44
N GLU A 123 62.37 -13.96 2.31
CA GLU A 123 63.10 -14.01 1.04
C GLU A 123 64.43 -13.23 1.09
N LEU A 124 64.45 -12.06 1.72
CA LEU A 124 65.67 -11.27 1.92
C LEU A 124 66.71 -11.98 2.79
N VAL A 125 66.28 -12.65 3.86
CA VAL A 125 67.18 -13.46 4.71
C VAL A 125 67.80 -14.59 3.90
N SER A 126 66.99 -15.30 3.11
CA SER A 126 67.47 -16.36 2.20
C SER A 126 68.49 -15.81 1.18
N LEU A 127 68.17 -14.67 0.55
CA LEU A 127 69.05 -14.01 -0.42
C LEU A 127 70.34 -13.49 0.22
N ALA A 128 70.27 -12.96 1.45
CA ALA A 128 71.44 -12.49 2.18
C ALA A 128 72.38 -13.64 2.55
N ILE A 129 71.85 -14.80 2.96
CA ILE A 129 72.65 -16.02 3.20
C ILE A 129 73.29 -16.50 1.90
N ALA A 130 72.53 -16.54 0.79
CA ALA A 130 73.07 -16.93 -0.51
C ALA A 130 74.17 -15.96 -1.01
N GLY A 131 73.97 -14.65 -0.82
CA GLY A 131 74.95 -13.62 -1.15
C GLY A 131 76.20 -13.70 -0.28
N ALA A 132 76.04 -13.86 1.03
CA ALA A 132 77.15 -14.05 1.97
C ALA A 132 77.94 -15.34 1.65
N SER A 133 77.26 -16.44 1.35
CA SER A 133 77.90 -17.68 0.90
C SER A 133 78.70 -17.47 -0.38
N LYS A 134 78.17 -16.71 -1.34
CA LYS A 134 78.88 -16.44 -2.61
C LYS A 134 80.12 -15.55 -2.41
N ILE A 135 80.06 -14.55 -1.53
CA ILE A 135 81.20 -13.70 -1.18
C ILE A 135 82.27 -14.51 -0.42
N ILE A 136 81.87 -15.38 0.51
CA ILE A 136 82.79 -16.27 1.22
C ILE A 136 83.46 -17.22 0.23
N SER A 137 82.72 -17.86 -0.67
CA SER A 137 83.30 -18.71 -1.72
C SER A 137 84.28 -17.95 -2.62
N ALA A 138 83.99 -16.69 -2.97
CA ALA A 138 84.88 -15.87 -3.78
C ALA A 138 86.15 -15.44 -3.02
N LYS A 139 86.05 -15.11 -1.72
CA LYS A 139 87.23 -14.78 -0.89
C LYS A 139 88.09 -15.99 -0.54
N VAL A 140 87.47 -17.16 -0.33
CA VAL A 140 88.19 -18.42 -0.09
C VAL A 140 88.98 -18.84 -1.34
N ASP A 141 88.48 -18.55 -2.54
CA ASP A 141 89.21 -18.78 -3.80
C ASP A 141 90.42 -17.84 -3.97
N GLU A 142 90.26 -16.55 -3.61
CA GLU A 142 91.32 -15.54 -3.77
C GLU A 142 92.43 -15.62 -2.70
N GLN A 143 92.11 -16.05 -1.47
CA GLN A 143 93.10 -16.15 -0.37
C GLN A 143 93.48 -17.58 0.02
N THR A 144 92.72 -18.62 -0.36
CA THR A 144 92.80 -19.92 0.34
C THR A 144 92.87 -21.14 -0.58
N SER A 145 93.62 -21.05 -1.68
CA SER A 145 93.96 -22.23 -2.47
C SER A 145 95.28 -22.92 -2.05
N ASN A 146 96.14 -22.27 -1.24
CA ASN A 146 97.44 -22.86 -0.83
C ASN A 146 97.62 -23.10 0.68
N ASP A 147 96.98 -22.34 1.58
CA ASP A 147 97.17 -22.53 3.03
C ASP A 147 96.27 -23.59 3.65
N LEU A 148 95.05 -23.80 3.14
CA LEU A 148 94.17 -24.88 3.63
C LEU A 148 94.71 -26.28 3.31
N LEU A 149 95.43 -26.44 2.19
CA LEU A 149 96.10 -27.70 1.86
C LEU A 149 97.30 -27.97 2.79
N LYS A 150 97.99 -26.93 3.26
CA LYS A 150 99.10 -27.09 4.21
C LYS A 150 98.62 -27.44 5.61
N ASP A 151 97.51 -26.88 6.06
CA ASP A 151 96.98 -27.15 7.41
C ASP A 151 96.28 -28.52 7.52
N PHE A 152 95.70 -29.03 6.41
CA PHE A 152 95.19 -30.41 6.36
C PHE A 152 96.30 -31.47 6.28
N VAL A 153 97.42 -31.19 5.61
CA VAL A 153 98.59 -32.09 5.56
C VAL A 153 99.39 -32.04 6.87
N ALA A 154 99.33 -30.96 7.64
CA ALA A 154 99.99 -30.85 8.95
C ALA A 154 99.23 -31.52 10.11
N LYS A 155 97.99 -31.98 9.89
CA LYS A 155 97.14 -32.65 10.88
C LYS A 155 96.95 -34.16 10.65
N ILE A 156 97.67 -34.72 9.68
CA ILE A 156 97.93 -36.17 9.54
C ILE A 156 99.39 -36.40 9.91
#